data_AF-A0A972GAA7-F1
#
_entry.id   AF-A0A972GAA7-F1
#
_cell.length_a   1.000
_cell.length_b   1.000
_cell.length_c   1.000
_cell.angle_alpha   90.00
_cell.angle_beta   90.00
_cell.angle_gamma   90.00
#
_symmetry.space_group_name_H-M   'P 1'
#
loop_
_entity.id
_entity.type
_entity.pdbx_description
1 polymer ?
#
loop_
_entity_poly.entity_id
_entity_poly.type
_entity_poly.pdbx_seq_one_letter_code
_entity_poly.pdbx_strand_id
1 'polypeptide(L)'
;MRHTRRLVRRIIWEHTFDHQFEDRQYAIDVFNQHVATVKQTVPADRLLVYDIKQGWEPLCQFLDVPVPVGKPFPHLNDTESFHKMMQRRTNVAQRIALGIGTFVVAGLS
;
A
#
# COMPACT_ATOMS: atom_id res chain seq x y z
N MET A 1 -10.47 15.74 0.46
CA MET A 1 -9.33 15.05 1.12
C MET A 1 -9.49 14.79 2.63
N ARG A 2 -10.39 15.45 3.37
CA ARG A 2 -10.57 15.23 4.83
C ARG A 2 -11.19 13.85 5.18
N HIS A 3 -12.05 13.30 4.33
CA HIS A 3 -12.75 12.03 4.59
C HIS A 3 -11.84 10.80 4.44
N THR A 4 -11.00 10.77 3.39
CA THR A 4 -10.09 9.64 3.14
C THR A 4 -9.06 9.45 4.26
N ARG A 5 -8.54 10.55 4.83
CA ARG A 5 -7.62 10.49 5.99
C ARG A 5 -8.29 9.93 7.25
N ARG A 6 -9.58 10.22 7.46
CA ARG A 6 -10.35 9.67 8.58
C ARG A 6 -10.59 8.16 8.43
N LEU A 7 -10.87 7.70 7.21
CA LEU A 7 -11.05 6.27 6.93
C LEU A 7 -9.76 5.48 7.13
N VAL A 8 -8.64 5.94 6.57
CA VAL A 8 -7.33 5.28 6.73
C VAL A 8 -6.94 5.19 8.20
N ARG A 9 -7.05 6.30 8.93
CA ARG A 9 -6.79 6.32 10.38
C ARG A 9 -7.63 5.27 11.09
N ARG A 10 -8.96 5.33 10.95
CA ARG A 10 -9.87 4.46 11.70
C ARG A 10 -9.71 2.98 11.33
N ILE A 11 -9.61 2.66 10.04
CA ILE A 11 -9.58 1.26 9.60
C ILE A 11 -8.23 0.61 9.91
N ILE A 12 -7.13 1.26 9.54
CA ILE A 12 -5.82 0.63 9.63
C ILE A 12 -5.17 0.93 10.99
N TRP A 13 -5.08 2.20 11.41
CA TRP A 13 -4.35 2.55 12.65
C TRP A 13 -5.12 2.17 13.91
N GLU A 14 -6.43 2.47 13.96
CA GLU A 14 -7.24 2.27 15.17
C GLU A 14 -7.78 0.84 15.25
N HIS A 15 -8.42 0.32 14.20
CA HIS A 15 -9.05 -1.01 14.27
C HIS A 15 -8.10 -2.18 14.03
N THR A 16 -7.16 -2.10 13.07
CA THR A 16 -6.26 -3.24 12.79
C THR A 16 -5.10 -3.32 13.78
N PHE A 17 -4.50 -2.18 14.12
CA PHE A 17 -3.30 -2.14 14.96
C PHE A 17 -3.53 -1.59 16.37
N ASP A 18 -4.78 -1.33 16.78
CA ASP A 18 -5.11 -0.81 18.11
C ASP A 18 -4.23 0.37 18.56
N HIS A 19 -3.96 1.29 17.62
CA HIS A 19 -3.03 2.41 17.76
C HIS A 19 -1.55 2.07 18.00
N GLN A 20 -1.19 0.78 18.11
CA GLN A 20 0.15 0.29 18.40
C GLN A 20 0.97 -0.08 17.14
N PHE A 21 0.63 0.50 15.98
CA PHE A 21 1.36 0.24 14.74
C PHE A 21 2.87 0.58 14.81
N GLU A 22 3.25 1.54 15.67
CA GLU A 22 4.65 1.94 15.85
C GLU A 22 5.47 0.92 16.65
N ASP A 23 4.81 0.04 17.42
CA ASP A 23 5.48 -1.12 18.00
C ASP A 23 5.68 -2.17 16.91
N ARG A 24 6.95 -2.33 16.50
CA ARG A 24 7.36 -3.26 15.45
C ARG A 24 6.93 -4.69 15.76
N GLN A 25 7.10 -5.15 17.00
CA GLN A 25 6.80 -6.54 17.36
C GLN A 25 5.29 -6.77 17.32
N TYR A 26 4.53 -5.85 17.90
CA TYR A 26 3.07 -5.89 17.85
C TYR A 26 2.54 -5.91 16.41
N ALA A 27 3.06 -5.05 15.52
CA ALA A 27 2.65 -5.00 14.13
C ALA A 27 2.94 -6.31 13.36
N ILE A 28 4.08 -6.94 13.64
CA ILE A 28 4.44 -8.26 13.07
C ILE A 28 3.49 -9.34 13.58
N ASP A 29 3.15 -9.32 14.86
CA ASP A 29 2.28 -10.32 15.47
C ASP A 29 0.84 -10.20 14.93
N VAL A 30 0.31 -8.98 14.78
CA VAL A 30 -0.98 -8.73 14.11
C VAL A 30 -0.98 -9.28 12.68
N PHE A 31 0.09 -9.03 11.91
CA PHE A 31 0.22 -9.54 10.54
C PHE A 31 0.23 -11.08 10.51
N ASN A 32 1.06 -11.72 11.35
CA ASN A 32 1.17 -13.17 11.40
C ASN A 32 -0.14 -13.82 11.85
N GLN A 33 -0.82 -13.24 12.84
CA GLN A 33 -2.11 -13.72 13.32
C GLN A 33 -3.17 -13.64 12.22
N HIS A 34 -3.20 -12.56 11.44
CA HIS A 34 -4.09 -12.44 10.29
C HIS A 34 -3.81 -13.53 9.24
N VAL A 35 -2.54 -13.73 8.86
CA VAL A 35 -2.15 -14.79 7.91
C VAL A 35 -2.56 -16.17 8.42
N ALA A 36 -2.34 -16.47 9.70
CA ALA A 36 -2.75 -17.73 10.31
C ALA A 36 -4.28 -17.91 10.28
N THR A 37 -5.03 -16.85 10.60
CA THR A 37 -6.49 -16.84 10.56
C THR A 37 -7.01 -17.14 9.15
N VAL A 38 -6.45 -16.51 8.12
CA VAL A 38 -6.83 -16.77 6.72
C VAL A 38 -6.55 -18.23 6.34
N LYS A 39 -5.36 -18.76 6.70
CA LYS A 39 -5.00 -20.16 6.43
C LYS A 39 -5.90 -21.18 7.12
N GLN A 40 -6.41 -20.85 8.31
CA GLN A 40 -7.30 -21.73 9.08
C GLN A 40 -8.75 -21.67 8.61
N THR A 41 -9.19 -20.52 8.09
CA THR A 41 -10.61 -20.25 7.78
C THR A 41 -10.97 -20.50 6.32
N VAL A 42 -10.02 -20.35 5.39
CA VAL A 42 -10.26 -20.57 3.96
C VAL A 42 -9.95 -22.03 3.61
N PRO A 43 -10.87 -22.77 2.96
CA PRO A 43 -10.60 -24.12 2.46
C PRO A 43 -9.36 -24.18 1.57
N ALA A 44 -8.55 -25.24 1.73
CA ALA A 44 -7.24 -25.35 1.07
C ALA A 44 -7.34 -25.38 -0.48
N ASP A 45 -8.43 -25.91 -1.02
CA ASP A 45 -8.73 -25.90 -2.47
C ASP A 45 -9.05 -24.50 -3.02
N ARG A 46 -9.35 -23.54 -2.13
CA ARG A 46 -9.64 -22.14 -2.47
C ARG A 46 -8.58 -21.17 -1.96
N LEU A 47 -7.46 -21.67 -1.42
CA LEU A 47 -6.39 -20.85 -0.89
C LEU A 47 -5.06 -21.16 -1.56
N LEU A 48 -4.50 -20.16 -2.22
CA LEU A 48 -3.11 -20.17 -2.67
C LEU A 48 -2.24 -19.32 -1.73
N VAL A 49 -1.28 -19.96 -1.07
CA VAL A 49 -0.20 -19.26 -0.35
C VAL A 49 0.96 -19.08 -1.33
N TYR A 50 1.15 -17.87 -1.82
CA TYR A 50 2.02 -17.56 -2.96
C TYR A 50 3.06 -16.48 -2.61
N ASP A 51 4.32 -16.73 -2.96
CA ASP A 51 5.39 -15.72 -2.97
C ASP A 51 5.48 -15.11 -4.37
N ILE A 52 5.38 -13.78 -4.45
CA ILE A 52 5.45 -13.00 -5.69
C ILE A 52 6.71 -13.29 -6.53
N LYS A 53 7.79 -13.78 -5.92
CA LYS A 53 9.04 -14.16 -6.61
C LYS A 53 8.89 -15.41 -7.47
N GLN A 54 7.85 -16.21 -7.24
CA GLN A 54 7.58 -17.43 -8.01
C GLN A 54 6.98 -17.12 -9.40
N GLY A 55 6.54 -15.89 -9.65
CA GLY A 55 6.07 -15.47 -10.97
C GLY A 55 4.73 -16.07 -11.39
N TRP A 56 4.47 -16.13 -12.70
CA TRP A 56 3.15 -16.48 -13.22
C TRP A 56 2.69 -17.91 -12.91
N GLU A 57 3.61 -18.86 -12.91
CA GLU A 57 3.29 -20.29 -12.97
C GLU A 57 2.34 -20.78 -11.86
N PRO A 58 2.64 -20.64 -10.55
CA PRO A 58 1.76 -21.15 -9.50
C PRO A 58 0.43 -20.39 -9.42
N LEU A 59 0.41 -19.11 -9.79
CA LEU A 59 -0.83 -18.32 -9.82
C LEU A 59 -1.75 -18.76 -10.95
N CYS A 60 -1.21 -18.91 -12.16
CA CYS A 60 -1.94 -19.36 -13.33
C CYS A 60 -2.46 -20.79 -13.17
N GLN A 61 -1.65 -21.69 -12.61
CA GLN A 61 -2.05 -23.06 -12.29
C GLN A 61 -3.22 -23.10 -11.30
N PHE A 62 -3.17 -22.30 -10.23
CA PHE A 62 -4.23 -22.24 -9.23
C PHE A 62 -5.55 -21.68 -9.78
N LEU A 63 -5.46 -20.71 -10.70
CA LEU A 63 -6.61 -20.08 -11.35
C LEU A 63 -7.13 -20.85 -12.57
N ASP A 64 -6.48 -21.94 -12.97
CA ASP A 64 -6.78 -22.72 -14.18
C ASP A 64 -6.80 -21.88 -15.46
N VAL A 65 -5.77 -21.03 -15.62
CA VAL A 65 -5.58 -20.17 -16.80
C VAL A 65 -4.19 -20.36 -17.40
N PRO A 66 -4.00 -20.15 -18.71
CA PRO A 66 -2.69 -20.25 -19.34
C PRO A 66 -1.73 -19.15 -18.86
N VAL A 67 -0.45 -19.49 -18.74
CA VAL A 67 0.61 -18.52 -18.46
C VAL A 67 0.76 -17.54 -19.65
N PRO A 68 0.80 -16.21 -19.40
CA PRO A 68 0.99 -15.23 -20.46
C PRO A 68 2.32 -15.40 -21.22
N VAL A 69 2.25 -15.62 -22.53
CA VAL A 69 3.45 -15.72 -23.38
C VAL A 69 4.04 -14.34 -23.65
N GLY A 70 5.35 -14.20 -23.47
CA GLY A 70 6.10 -12.97 -23.80
C GLY A 70 5.84 -11.79 -22.85
N LYS A 71 5.12 -11.99 -21.74
CA LYS A 71 4.88 -10.94 -20.74
C LYS A 71 5.63 -11.25 -19.44
N PRO A 72 6.58 -10.39 -19.01
CA PRO A 72 7.25 -10.58 -17.72
C PRO A 72 6.25 -10.43 -16.57
N PHE A 73 6.54 -11.08 -15.44
CA PHE A 73 5.77 -10.88 -14.23
C PHE A 73 5.91 -9.41 -13.75
N PRO A 74 4.82 -8.72 -13.40
CA PRO A 74 4.86 -7.28 -13.14
C PRO A 74 5.63 -6.94 -11.87
N HIS A 75 6.43 -5.87 -11.93
CA HIS A 75 7.14 -5.29 -10.79
C HIS A 75 6.92 -3.77 -10.76
N LEU A 76 5.75 -3.34 -10.28
CA LEU A 76 5.30 -1.94 -10.37
C LEU A 76 5.18 -1.23 -9.01
N ASN A 77 5.12 -2.00 -7.91
CA ASN A 77 4.93 -1.48 -6.56
C ASN A 77 6.16 -1.75 -5.68
N ASP A 78 7.33 -1.43 -6.21
CA ASP A 78 8.58 -1.51 -5.45
C ASP A 78 8.78 -0.27 -4.58
N THR A 79 9.67 -0.40 -3.59
CA THR A 79 9.96 0.65 -2.61
C THR A 79 10.44 1.96 -3.26
N GLU A 80 11.26 1.86 -4.31
CA GLU A 80 11.82 3.03 -4.98
C GLU A 80 10.73 3.80 -5.75
N SER A 81 9.89 3.07 -6.49
CA SER A 81 8.71 3.58 -7.19
C SER A 81 7.73 4.23 -6.21
N PHE A 82 7.50 3.61 -5.05
CA PHE A 82 6.67 4.19 -3.99
C PHE A 82 7.27 5.48 -3.43
N HIS A 83 8.57 5.50 -3.11
CA HIS A 83 9.25 6.71 -2.65
C HIS A 83 9.20 7.84 -3.69
N LYS A 84 9.44 7.54 -4.97
CA LYS A 84 9.32 8.50 -6.08
C LYS A 84 7.89 9.06 -6.18
N MET A 85 6.87 8.21 -6.06
CA MET A 85 5.47 8.65 -6.02
C MET A 85 5.20 9.59 -4.84
N MET A 86 5.70 9.25 -3.65
CA MET A 86 5.50 10.06 -2.45
C MET A 86 6.22 11.40 -2.53
N GLN A 87 7.45 11.44 -3.04
CA GLN A 87 8.20 12.67 -3.31
C GLN A 87 7.53 13.57 -4.35
N ARG A 88 6.94 12.99 -5.41
CA ARG A 88 6.16 13.76 -6.39
C ARG A 88 4.90 14.38 -5.77
N ARG A 89 4.25 13.68 -4.84
CA ARG A 89 3.09 14.20 -4.10
C ARG A 89 3.45 15.34 -3.14
N THR A 90 4.62 15.29 -2.48
CA THR A 90 5.09 16.38 -1.61
C THR A 90 5.49 17.62 -2.40
N ASN A 91 6.14 17.46 -3.55
CA ASN A 91 6.60 18.60 -4.35
C ASN A 91 5.45 19.36 -5.03
N VAL A 92 4.37 18.68 -5.45
CA VAL A 92 3.15 19.35 -5.95
C VAL A 92 2.41 20.08 -4.82
N ALA A 93 2.34 19.47 -3.63
CA ALA A 93 1.75 20.14 -2.46
C ALA A 93 2.55 21.38 -2.04
N GLN A 94 3.89 21.36 -2.15
CA GLN A 94 4.75 22.52 -1.92
C GLN A 94 4.59 23.60 -3.00
N ARG A 95 4.41 23.23 -4.28
CA ARG A 95 4.19 24.20 -5.37
C ARG A 95 2.83 24.92 -5.30
N ILE A 96 1.81 24.30 -4.73
CA ILE A 96 0.52 24.95 -4.46
C ILE A 96 0.59 25.81 -3.18
N ALA A 97 1.34 25.39 -2.15
CA ALA A 97 1.50 26.14 -0.91
C ALA A 97 2.37 27.41 -1.05
N LEU A 98 3.33 27.43 -1.98
CA LEU A 98 4.15 28.62 -2.30
C LEU A 98 3.49 29.58 -3.32
N GLY A 99 2.39 29.17 -3.96
CA GLY A 99 1.71 29.97 -5.00
C GLY A 99 0.64 30.94 -4.50
N ILE A 100 0.24 30.87 -3.22
CA ILE A 100 -0.76 31.77 -2.61
C ILE A 100 -0.10 32.74 -1.59
N GLY A 101 1.17 32.53 -1.23
CA GLY A 101 1.90 33.33 -0.24
C GLY A 101 2.69 34.53 -0.78
N THR A 102 2.66 34.80 -2.09
CA THR A 102 3.50 35.83 -2.74
C THR A 102 2.71 36.80 -3.62
N PHE A 103 1.57 37.30 -3.12
CA PHE A 103 0.81 38.36 -3.78
C PHE A 103 0.35 39.51 -2.85
N VAL A 104 0.94 39.67 -1.66
CA VAL A 104 0.53 40.74 -0.71
C VAL A 104 1.64 41.73 -0.29
N VAL A 105 2.87 41.69 -0.84
CA VAL A 105 3.94 42.63 -0.40
C VAL A 105 4.57 43.44 -1.55
N ALA A 106 3.80 43.89 -2.55
CA ALA A 106 4.33 44.80 -3.57
C ALA A 106 3.35 45.92 -3.95
N GLY A 107 2.80 46.60 -2.94
CA GLY A 107 1.97 47.78 -3.17
C GLY A 107 1.62 48.50 -1.87
N LEU A 108 2.58 49.25 -1.32
CA LEU A 108 2.41 50.47 -0.51
C LEU A 108 3.79 50.96 -0.08
N SER A 109 4.03 52.25 -0.33
CA SER A 109 5.28 53.04 -0.18
C SER A 109 6.10 53.16 -1.45
#